data_AF-A0A917H2E0-F1
#
_entry.id   AF-A0A917H2E0-F1
#
_cell.length_a   1.000
_cell.length_b   1.000
_cell.length_c   1.000
_cell.angle_alpha   90.00
_cell.angle_beta   90.00
_cell.angle_gamma   90.00
#
_symmetry.space_group_name_H-M   'P 1'
#
loop_
_entity.id
_entity.type
_entity.pdbx_description
1 polymer ?
#
loop_
_entity_poly.entity_id
_entity_poly.type
_entity_poly.pdbx_seq_one_letter_code
_entity_poly.pdbx_strand_id
1 'polypeptide(L)'
;MPRPLNSPRPPRYDSALALKELAAADPKLGRLIERAGPFTLRVASAQSPFEALVESIVYQQLHGKAAATIHRRLLESFAPISGLNHPSAQQLLDCPNEQLRAAGLSHNKSLALRDLAAKTVDGTVPTLVRIRRMSDEAIIEHLTQVRGIGRWTVEMLLIFRLGRPDVLPVDDYGVRKGFALTFGKLKPADKVTPADLPKADVMRRRAEKWKPWSSVASWYMWRACDLAAGKLPPSA
;
A
#
# COMPACT_ATOMS: atom_id res chain seq x y z
N MET A 1 -8.75 17.64 -17.85
CA MET A 1 -9.14 16.49 -17.00
C MET A 1 -8.25 15.31 -17.36
N PRO A 2 -7.43 14.76 -16.45
CA PRO A 2 -6.57 13.63 -16.79
C PRO A 2 -7.41 12.34 -16.89
N ARG A 3 -7.07 11.52 -17.89
CA ARG A 3 -7.70 10.24 -18.26
C ARG A 3 -7.75 9.29 -17.05
N PRO A 4 -8.84 8.54 -16.82
CA PRO A 4 -8.92 7.60 -15.70
C PRO A 4 -7.97 6.44 -15.98
N LEU A 5 -6.85 6.39 -15.26
CA LEU A 5 -6.09 5.15 -15.11
C LEU A 5 -6.96 4.20 -14.28
N ASN A 6 -7.57 3.22 -14.97
CA ASN A 6 -8.23 2.01 -14.48
C ASN A 6 -9.32 2.16 -13.40
N SER A 7 -10.55 1.78 -13.75
CA SER A 7 -11.65 1.55 -12.80
C SER A 7 -11.17 0.65 -11.64
N PRO A 8 -11.06 1.18 -10.40
CA PRO A 8 -10.64 0.40 -9.25
C PRO A 8 -11.59 -0.80 -9.06
N ARG A 9 -11.04 -2.00 -8.97
CA ARG A 9 -11.83 -3.24 -8.90
C ARG A 9 -11.86 -3.79 -7.48
N PRO A 10 -12.91 -4.52 -7.08
CA PRO A 10 -12.86 -5.27 -5.83
C PRO A 10 -11.70 -6.30 -5.88
N PRO A 11 -11.16 -6.70 -4.72
CA PRO A 11 -10.25 -7.84 -4.63
C PRO A 11 -10.88 -9.11 -5.23
N ARG A 12 -10.03 -10.08 -5.63
CA ARG A 12 -10.52 -11.31 -6.27
C ARG A 12 -11.08 -12.34 -5.30
N TYR A 13 -10.81 -12.20 -4.01
CA TYR A 13 -11.32 -13.09 -2.98
C TYR A 13 -12.76 -12.72 -2.57
N ASP A 14 -13.51 -13.70 -2.07
CA ASP A 14 -14.86 -13.50 -1.55
C ASP A 14 -14.79 -12.68 -0.25
N SER A 15 -15.16 -11.40 -0.37
CA SER A 15 -15.14 -10.48 0.78
C SER A 15 -16.25 -10.80 1.77
N ALA A 16 -17.39 -11.36 1.34
CA ALA A 16 -18.48 -11.71 2.26
C ALA A 16 -18.07 -12.91 3.13
N LEU A 17 -17.43 -13.90 2.53
CA LEU A 17 -16.84 -15.02 3.27
C LEU A 17 -15.77 -14.54 4.25
N ALA A 18 -14.85 -13.68 3.80
CA ALA A 18 -13.80 -13.13 4.65
C ALA A 18 -14.36 -12.41 5.90
N LEU A 19 -15.40 -11.59 5.74
CA LEU A 19 -16.05 -10.90 6.85
C LEU A 19 -16.69 -11.87 7.83
N LYS A 20 -17.40 -12.89 7.32
CA LYS A 20 -18.05 -13.92 8.14
C LYS A 20 -17.03 -14.70 8.96
N GLU A 21 -15.96 -15.18 8.33
CA GLU A 21 -14.92 -15.97 9.00
C GLU A 21 -14.15 -15.14 10.03
N LEU A 22 -13.80 -13.89 9.71
CA LEU A 22 -13.14 -12.98 10.65
C LEU A 22 -14.00 -12.67 11.87
N ALA A 23 -15.29 -12.39 11.67
CA ALA A 23 -16.21 -12.09 12.76
C ALA A 23 -16.41 -13.29 13.69
N ALA A 24 -16.47 -14.51 13.13
CA ALA A 24 -16.56 -15.75 13.90
C ALA A 24 -15.26 -16.07 14.67
N ALA A 25 -14.10 -15.89 14.04
CA ALA A 25 -12.80 -16.23 14.63
C ALA A 25 -12.32 -15.23 15.70
N ASP A 26 -12.69 -13.96 15.57
CA ASP A 26 -12.34 -12.90 16.52
C ASP A 26 -13.53 -11.97 16.81
N PRO A 27 -14.32 -12.23 17.88
CA PRO A 27 -15.50 -11.43 18.19
C PRO A 27 -15.23 -9.94 18.46
N LYS A 28 -14.01 -9.56 18.87
CA LYS A 28 -13.64 -8.14 19.02
C LYS A 28 -13.48 -7.48 17.65
N LEU A 29 -12.92 -8.20 16.68
CA LEU A 29 -12.86 -7.76 15.30
C LEU A 29 -14.25 -7.71 14.66
N GLY A 30 -15.11 -8.70 14.93
CA GLY A 30 -16.51 -8.70 14.47
C GLY A 30 -17.27 -7.43 14.86
N ARG A 31 -17.17 -6.99 16.12
CA ARG A 31 -17.78 -5.72 16.57
C ARG A 31 -17.20 -4.48 15.87
N LEU A 32 -15.91 -4.51 15.52
CA LEU A 32 -15.33 -3.43 14.73
C LEU A 32 -15.88 -3.43 13.30
N ILE A 33 -16.01 -4.61 12.69
CA ILE A 33 -16.57 -4.78 11.35
C ILE A 33 -17.98 -4.17 11.27
N GLU A 34 -18.84 -4.51 12.22
CA GLU A 34 -20.21 -3.97 12.32
C GLU A 34 -20.20 -2.44 12.43
N ARG A 35 -19.39 -1.88 13.34
CA ARG A 35 -19.33 -0.43 13.58
C ARG A 35 -18.71 0.36 12.42
N ALA A 36 -17.71 -0.21 11.75
CA ALA A 36 -17.01 0.43 10.65
C ALA A 36 -17.78 0.36 9.32
N GLY A 37 -18.73 -0.58 9.21
CA GLY A 37 -19.56 -0.76 8.03
C GLY A 37 -18.89 -1.59 6.93
N PRO A 38 -19.39 -1.49 5.68
CA PRO A 38 -19.07 -2.42 4.62
C PRO A 38 -17.60 -2.35 4.19
N PHE A 39 -17.04 -3.51 3.85
CA PHE A 39 -15.71 -3.60 3.25
C PHE A 39 -15.71 -3.05 1.82
N THR A 40 -15.02 -1.93 1.61
CA THR A 40 -15.05 -1.18 0.35
C THR A 40 -13.68 -1.03 -0.30
N LEU A 41 -12.69 -1.86 0.09
CA LEU A 41 -11.38 -1.86 -0.55
C LEU A 41 -11.51 -2.00 -2.07
N ARG A 42 -10.72 -1.19 -2.78
CA ARG A 42 -10.55 -1.30 -4.22
C ARG A 42 -9.07 -1.43 -4.54
N VAL A 43 -8.77 -2.41 -5.38
CA VAL A 43 -7.43 -2.67 -5.91
C VAL A 43 -7.30 -1.84 -7.18
N ALA A 44 -6.33 -0.92 -7.21
CA ALA A 44 -6.04 -0.21 -8.44
C ALA A 44 -5.21 -1.10 -9.35
N SER A 45 -5.62 -1.21 -10.61
CA SER A 45 -4.84 -1.93 -11.61
C SER A 45 -3.62 -1.09 -11.98
N ALA A 46 -2.43 -1.53 -11.61
CA ALA A 46 -1.17 -1.06 -12.21
C ALA A 46 -0.86 -1.93 -13.44
N GLN A 47 -0.27 -1.35 -14.50
CA GLN A 47 0.10 -2.16 -15.67
C GLN A 47 1.34 -3.01 -15.37
N SER A 48 2.19 -2.59 -14.43
CA SER A 48 3.34 -3.36 -13.96
C SER A 48 3.73 -3.05 -12.50
N PRO A 49 4.51 -3.94 -11.84
CA PRO A 49 5.13 -3.63 -10.55
C PRO A 49 6.03 -2.40 -10.60
N PHE A 50 6.78 -2.22 -11.70
CA PHE A 50 7.63 -1.05 -11.90
C PHE A 50 6.84 0.26 -11.78
N GLU A 51 5.72 0.39 -12.50
CA GLU A 51 4.88 1.61 -12.46
C GLU A 51 4.33 1.89 -11.05
N ALA A 52 3.86 0.85 -10.37
CA ALA A 52 3.35 0.97 -9.01
C ALA A 52 4.43 1.44 -8.03
N LEU A 53 5.67 0.98 -8.20
CA LEU A 53 6.81 1.37 -7.36
C LEU A 53 7.34 2.76 -7.72
N VAL A 54 7.31 3.17 -8.99
CA VAL A 54 7.60 4.56 -9.40
C VAL A 54 6.64 5.51 -8.70
N GLU A 55 5.33 5.25 -8.80
CA GLU A 55 4.31 6.05 -8.12
C GLU A 55 4.53 6.05 -6.61
N SER A 56 4.81 4.89 -6.01
CA SER A 56 5.09 4.78 -4.57
C SER A 56 6.26 5.67 -4.13
N ILE A 57 7.40 5.60 -4.82
CA ILE A 57 8.59 6.43 -4.53
C ILE A 57 8.26 7.92 -4.65
N VAL A 58 7.49 8.31 -5.67
CA VAL A 58 7.09 9.72 -5.86
C VAL A 58 6.23 10.20 -4.69
N TYR A 59 5.32 9.36 -4.17
CA TYR A 59 4.37 9.72 -3.12
C TYR A 59 4.92 9.68 -1.69
N GLN A 60 6.07 9.04 -1.47
CA GLN A 60 6.69 8.98 -0.14
C GLN A 60 6.91 10.37 0.46
N GLN A 61 6.58 10.52 1.76
CA GLN A 61 6.84 11.71 2.58
C GLN A 61 6.23 13.02 2.05
N LEU A 62 5.17 12.96 1.23
CA LEU A 62 4.50 14.15 0.67
C LEU A 62 2.99 14.12 0.90
N HIS A 63 2.39 15.30 0.99
CA HIS A 63 0.94 15.46 0.88
C HIS A 63 0.47 15.01 -0.53
N GLY A 64 -0.70 14.38 -0.61
CA GLY A 64 -1.19 13.76 -1.87
C GLY A 64 -1.24 14.71 -3.07
N LYS A 65 -1.61 15.99 -2.88
CA LYS A 65 -1.63 16.99 -3.97
C LYS A 65 -0.25 17.31 -4.54
N ALA A 66 0.77 17.38 -3.67
CA ALA A 66 2.14 17.65 -4.08
C ALA A 66 2.72 16.46 -4.84
N ALA A 67 2.53 15.25 -4.29
CA ALA A 67 2.95 14.02 -4.95
C ALA A 67 2.30 13.83 -6.33
N ALA A 68 0.98 14.05 -6.43
CA ALA A 68 0.25 13.98 -7.70
C ALA A 68 0.78 14.99 -8.73
N THR A 69 1.17 16.18 -8.29
CA THR A 69 1.76 17.19 -9.18
C THR A 69 3.11 16.75 -9.73
N ILE A 70 3.99 16.23 -8.86
CA ILE A 70 5.32 15.72 -9.27
C ILE A 70 5.17 14.51 -10.19
N HIS A 71 4.30 13.57 -9.86
CA HIS A 71 4.04 12.38 -10.68
C HIS A 71 3.52 12.77 -12.07
N ARG A 72 2.56 13.69 -12.16
CA ARG A 72 2.08 14.21 -13.44
C ARG A 72 3.20 14.85 -14.26
N ARG A 73 4.02 15.73 -13.67
CA ARG A 73 5.14 16.37 -14.36
C ARG A 73 6.18 15.36 -14.84
N LEU A 74 6.43 14.32 -14.07
CA LEU A 74 7.29 13.21 -14.47
C LEU A 74 6.74 12.56 -15.74
N LEU A 75 5.47 12.16 -15.75
CA LEU A 75 4.83 11.55 -16.94
C LEU A 75 4.84 12.50 -18.15
N GLU A 76 4.52 13.78 -17.95
CA GLU A 76 4.56 14.82 -19.00
C GLU A 76 5.97 14.96 -19.60
N SER A 77 7.03 14.84 -18.79
CA SER A 77 8.42 14.93 -19.28
C SER A 77 8.82 13.80 -20.24
N PHE A 78 8.17 12.64 -20.14
CA PHE A 78 8.41 11.50 -21.02
C PHE A 78 7.40 11.41 -22.18
N ALA A 79 6.38 12.27 -22.19
CA ALA A 79 5.32 12.25 -23.18
C ALA A 79 5.77 12.25 -24.66
N PRO A 80 6.86 12.93 -25.05
CA PRO A 80 7.35 12.87 -26.42
C PRO A 80 7.77 11.46 -26.89
N ILE A 81 8.12 10.56 -25.97
CA ILE A 81 8.68 9.22 -26.29
C ILE A 81 7.73 8.09 -25.83
N SER A 82 6.96 8.29 -24.77
CA SER A 82 6.03 7.28 -24.22
C SER A 82 4.54 7.65 -24.33
N GLY A 83 4.22 8.84 -24.86
CA GLY A 83 2.91 9.46 -24.63
C GLY A 83 2.66 9.72 -23.13
N LEU A 84 1.41 9.99 -22.74
CA LEU A 84 1.06 10.18 -21.32
C LEU A 84 1.09 8.89 -20.46
N ASN A 85 1.70 7.82 -20.97
CA ASN A 85 1.91 6.59 -20.22
C ASN A 85 3.16 6.71 -19.35
N HIS A 86 3.32 5.77 -18.41
CA HIS A 86 4.56 5.65 -17.65
C HIS A 86 5.77 5.42 -18.58
N PRO A 87 6.93 6.01 -18.29
CA PRO A 87 8.16 5.67 -19.00
C PRO A 87 8.52 4.20 -18.75
N SER A 88 9.15 3.56 -19.72
CA SER A 88 9.81 2.28 -19.49
C SER A 88 11.01 2.44 -18.56
N ALA A 89 11.47 1.33 -17.96
CA ALA A 89 12.67 1.33 -17.14
C ALA A 89 13.89 1.84 -17.92
N GLN A 90 14.06 1.44 -19.18
CA GLN A 90 15.17 1.90 -20.01
C GLN A 90 15.11 3.42 -20.26
N GLN A 91 13.93 3.96 -20.61
CA GLN A 91 13.76 5.42 -20.77
C GLN A 91 14.11 6.19 -19.49
N LEU A 92 13.76 5.65 -18.32
CA LEU A 92 14.12 6.26 -17.05
C LEU A 92 15.63 6.20 -16.78
N LEU A 93 16.34 5.16 -17.24
CA LEU A 93 17.80 5.07 -17.17
C LEU A 93 18.50 6.02 -18.15
N ASP A 94 17.91 6.26 -19.31
CA ASP A 94 18.54 7.07 -20.36
C ASP A 94 18.31 8.57 -20.21
N CYS A 95 17.30 8.99 -19.42
CA CYS A 95 16.99 10.40 -19.25
C CYS A 95 18.10 11.18 -18.52
N PRO A 96 18.28 12.49 -18.76
CA PRO A 96 19.20 13.31 -17.97
C PRO A 96 18.65 13.58 -16.56
N ASN A 97 19.53 13.80 -15.58
CA ASN A 97 19.12 14.08 -14.19
C ASN A 97 18.34 15.40 -14.07
N GLU A 98 18.61 16.34 -14.97
CA GLU A 98 17.94 17.63 -15.09
C GLU A 98 16.45 17.46 -15.34
N GLN A 99 16.07 16.46 -16.13
CA GLN A 99 14.67 16.15 -16.42
C GLN A 99 13.93 15.69 -15.15
N LEU A 100 14.53 14.78 -14.36
CA LEU A 100 13.95 14.32 -13.09
C LEU A 100 13.83 15.46 -12.08
N ARG A 101 14.86 16.32 -12.00
CA ARG A 101 14.85 17.51 -11.14
C ARG A 101 13.76 18.50 -11.55
N ALA A 102 13.60 18.76 -12.85
CA ALA A 102 12.57 19.65 -13.39
C ALA A 102 11.14 19.14 -13.09
N ALA A 103 10.94 17.82 -13.02
CA ALA A 103 9.68 17.23 -12.58
C ALA A 103 9.38 17.47 -11.08
N GLY A 104 10.36 17.89 -10.30
CA GLY A 104 10.24 18.15 -8.86
C GLY A 104 10.69 16.99 -7.98
N LEU A 105 11.43 16.01 -8.52
CA LEU A 105 12.00 14.93 -7.72
C LEU A 105 13.17 15.43 -6.88
N SER A 106 13.21 15.00 -5.61
CA SER A 106 14.41 15.18 -4.78
C SER A 106 15.55 14.29 -5.30
N HIS A 107 16.77 14.60 -4.86
CA HIS A 107 17.94 13.79 -5.20
C HIS A 107 17.77 12.32 -4.78
N ASN A 108 17.31 12.07 -3.55
CA ASN A 108 17.08 10.71 -3.05
C ASN A 108 16.00 9.95 -3.84
N LYS A 109 14.91 10.62 -4.25
CA LYS A 109 13.89 9.99 -5.09
C LYS A 109 14.41 9.70 -6.49
N SER A 110 15.23 10.58 -7.05
CA SER A 110 15.87 10.36 -8.34
C SER A 110 16.79 9.12 -8.29
N LEU A 111 17.61 8.98 -7.25
CA LEU A 111 18.45 7.79 -7.05
C LEU A 111 17.61 6.51 -6.88
N ALA A 112 16.51 6.57 -6.11
CA ALA A 112 15.61 5.44 -5.94
C ALA A 112 14.94 5.01 -7.25
N LEU A 113 14.50 5.97 -8.09
CA LEU A 113 13.93 5.66 -9.39
C LEU A 113 14.96 5.05 -10.35
N ARG A 114 16.19 5.57 -10.39
CA ARG A 114 17.28 4.99 -11.19
C ARG A 114 17.58 3.55 -10.78
N ASP A 115 17.69 3.31 -9.48
CA ASP A 115 17.94 1.98 -8.93
C ASP A 115 16.77 1.02 -9.23
N LEU A 116 15.53 1.48 -9.08
CA LEU A 116 14.33 0.73 -9.48
C LEU A 116 14.36 0.37 -10.96
N ALA A 117 14.73 1.31 -11.83
CA ALA A 117 14.80 1.08 -13.26
C ALA A 117 15.90 0.09 -13.63
N ALA A 118 17.11 0.23 -13.06
CA ALA A 118 18.20 -0.72 -13.25
C ALA A 118 17.78 -2.15 -12.85
N LYS A 119 17.19 -2.28 -11.66
CA LYS A 119 16.66 -3.55 -11.13
C LYS A 119 15.46 -4.10 -11.91
N THR A 120 14.80 -3.28 -12.70
CA THR A 120 13.73 -3.75 -13.59
C THR A 120 14.31 -4.29 -14.89
N VAL A 121 15.36 -3.64 -15.43
CA VAL A 121 16.06 -4.11 -16.63
C VAL A 121 16.82 -5.41 -16.36
N ASP A 122 17.45 -5.56 -15.19
CA ASP A 122 18.20 -6.79 -14.83
C ASP A 122 17.31 -7.97 -14.38
N GLY A 123 15.99 -7.75 -14.21
CA GLY A 123 15.02 -8.78 -13.83
C GLY A 123 14.87 -9.03 -12.32
N THR A 124 15.54 -8.25 -11.47
CA THR A 124 15.36 -8.27 -10.00
C THR A 124 13.93 -7.91 -9.62
N VAL A 125 13.36 -6.85 -10.22
CA VAL A 125 11.94 -6.50 -10.11
C VAL A 125 11.15 -7.42 -11.04
N PRO A 126 10.28 -8.28 -10.51
CA PRO A 126 9.57 -9.26 -11.33
C PRO A 126 8.54 -8.59 -12.24
N THR A 127 8.30 -9.22 -13.40
CA THR A 127 7.19 -8.84 -14.29
C THR A 127 5.83 -9.07 -13.61
N LEU A 128 4.76 -8.46 -14.14
CA LEU A 128 3.40 -8.66 -13.62
C LEU A 128 2.96 -10.14 -13.66
N VAL A 129 3.41 -10.90 -14.66
CA VAL A 129 3.10 -12.34 -14.77
C VAL A 129 3.82 -13.13 -13.67
N ARG A 130 5.11 -12.85 -13.47
CA ARG A 130 5.94 -13.54 -12.47
C ARG A 130 5.48 -13.21 -11.05
N ILE A 131 5.27 -11.93 -10.73
CA ILE A 131 4.93 -11.49 -9.37
C ILE A 131 3.62 -12.11 -8.85
N ARG A 132 2.66 -12.39 -9.75
CA ARG A 132 1.37 -13.01 -9.38
C ARG A 132 1.50 -14.47 -8.93
N ARG A 133 2.58 -15.14 -9.33
CA ARG A 133 2.87 -16.55 -8.99
C ARG A 133 3.84 -16.69 -7.81
N MET A 134 4.44 -15.60 -7.36
CA MET A 134 5.35 -15.59 -6.22
C MET A 134 4.60 -15.61 -4.89
N SER A 135 5.24 -16.13 -3.85
CA SER A 135 4.80 -15.93 -2.47
C SER A 135 5.02 -14.48 -2.04
N ASP A 136 4.31 -14.04 -1.01
CA ASP A 136 4.40 -12.68 -0.51
C ASP A 136 5.80 -12.38 0.06
N GLU A 137 6.42 -13.33 0.77
CA GLU A 137 7.80 -13.24 1.27
C GLU A 137 8.82 -13.09 0.14
N ALA A 138 8.71 -13.86 -0.94
CA ALA A 138 9.62 -13.74 -2.09
C ALA A 138 9.48 -12.38 -2.77
N ILE A 139 8.25 -11.83 -2.86
CA ILE A 139 8.04 -10.49 -3.41
C ILE A 139 8.71 -9.44 -2.52
N ILE A 140 8.59 -9.56 -1.19
CA ILE A 140 9.25 -8.69 -0.22
C ILE A 140 10.77 -8.76 -0.39
N GLU A 141 11.35 -9.95 -0.44
CA GLU A 141 12.79 -10.15 -0.61
C GLU A 141 13.31 -9.50 -1.89
N HIS A 142 12.64 -9.70 -3.02
CA HIS A 142 13.03 -9.09 -4.30
C HIS A 142 12.92 -7.56 -4.27
N LEU A 143 11.77 -7.03 -3.85
CA LEU A 143 11.48 -5.61 -3.99
C LEU A 143 12.20 -4.75 -2.94
N THR A 144 12.57 -5.32 -1.79
CA THR A 144 13.34 -4.60 -0.76
C THR A 144 14.81 -4.39 -1.12
N GLN A 145 15.30 -5.02 -2.18
CA GLN A 145 16.62 -4.72 -2.75
C GLN A 145 16.66 -3.34 -3.41
N VAL A 146 15.49 -2.79 -3.79
CA VAL A 146 15.40 -1.49 -4.42
C VAL A 146 15.57 -0.38 -3.37
N ARG A 147 16.45 0.57 -3.66
CA ARG A 147 16.75 1.73 -2.81
C ARG A 147 15.46 2.47 -2.45
N GLY A 148 15.23 2.66 -1.16
CA GLY A 148 14.07 3.40 -0.65
C GLY A 148 12.76 2.60 -0.65
N ILE A 149 12.79 1.31 -0.99
CA ILE A 149 11.64 0.40 -0.90
C ILE A 149 11.84 -0.49 0.32
N GLY A 150 11.09 -0.21 1.37
CA GLY A 150 11.05 -1.06 2.57
C GLY A 150 9.94 -2.09 2.52
N ARG A 151 9.96 -3.02 3.48
CA ARG A 151 8.92 -4.06 3.65
C ARG A 151 7.51 -3.48 3.64
N TRP A 152 7.28 -2.41 4.40
CA TRP A 152 5.98 -1.72 4.45
C TRP A 152 5.48 -1.31 3.06
N THR A 153 6.35 -0.74 2.22
CA THR A 153 6.00 -0.34 0.85
C THR A 153 5.55 -1.55 0.02
N VAL A 154 6.25 -2.67 0.15
CA VAL A 154 5.88 -3.90 -0.53
C VAL A 154 4.56 -4.45 -0.01
N GLU A 155 4.32 -4.44 1.30
CA GLU A 155 3.06 -4.86 1.89
C GLU A 155 1.88 -4.00 1.40
N MET A 156 2.07 -2.69 1.21
CA MET A 156 1.06 -1.83 0.58
C MET A 156 0.81 -2.23 -0.89
N LEU A 157 1.85 -2.59 -1.64
CA LEU A 157 1.71 -3.12 -3.01
C LEU A 157 0.92 -4.44 -3.00
N LEU A 158 1.22 -5.35 -2.08
CA LEU A 158 0.53 -6.63 -1.96
C LEU A 158 -0.98 -6.43 -1.72
N ILE A 159 -1.36 -5.53 -0.81
CA ILE A 159 -2.76 -5.25 -0.48
C ILE A 159 -3.47 -4.47 -1.59
N PHE A 160 -2.93 -3.31 -1.98
CA PHE A 160 -3.66 -2.30 -2.78
C PHE A 160 -3.47 -2.43 -4.30
N ARG A 161 -2.45 -3.18 -4.75
CA ARG A 161 -2.17 -3.38 -6.19
C ARG A 161 -2.33 -4.84 -6.60
N LEU A 162 -1.90 -5.79 -5.77
CA LEU A 162 -2.03 -7.22 -6.06
C LEU A 162 -3.30 -7.85 -5.47
N GLY A 163 -3.90 -7.23 -4.45
CA GLY A 163 -5.11 -7.75 -3.81
C GLY A 163 -4.87 -9.06 -3.06
N ARG A 164 -3.69 -9.22 -2.45
CA ARG A 164 -3.37 -10.36 -1.58
C ARG A 164 -4.29 -10.35 -0.35
N PRO A 165 -4.85 -11.50 0.07
CA PRO A 165 -5.81 -11.56 1.17
C PRO A 165 -5.16 -11.60 2.56
N ASP A 166 -3.91 -12.05 2.68
CA ASP A 166 -3.31 -12.44 3.97
C ASP A 166 -2.05 -11.64 4.35
N VAL A 167 -2.10 -10.32 4.20
CA VAL A 167 -0.99 -9.42 4.57
C VAL A 167 -1.32 -8.63 5.82
N LEU A 168 -0.46 -8.73 6.84
CA LEU A 168 -0.49 -7.93 8.07
C LEU A 168 0.74 -7.01 8.15
N PRO A 169 0.60 -5.70 7.84
CA PRO A 169 1.71 -4.77 7.90
C PRO A 169 1.94 -4.30 9.34
N VAL A 170 2.68 -5.09 10.11
CA VAL A 170 2.91 -4.86 11.56
C VAL A 170 3.67 -3.58 11.88
N ASP A 171 4.37 -3.00 10.90
CA ASP A 171 5.10 -1.74 11.04
C ASP A 171 4.24 -0.52 10.64
N ASP A 172 3.05 -0.74 10.06
CA ASP A 172 2.15 0.34 9.68
C ASP A 172 1.55 1.01 10.92
N TYR A 173 1.81 2.31 11.07
CA TYR A 173 1.32 3.08 12.21
C TYR A 173 -0.22 3.04 12.34
N GLY A 174 -0.95 3.11 11.22
CA GLY A 174 -2.40 3.06 11.20
C GLY A 174 -2.95 1.71 11.65
N VAL A 175 -2.35 0.61 11.18
CA VAL A 175 -2.70 -0.75 11.62
C VAL A 175 -2.37 -0.95 13.08
N ARG A 176 -1.19 -0.53 13.55
CA ARG A 176 -0.80 -0.61 14.97
C ARG A 176 -1.73 0.19 15.87
N LYS A 177 -2.07 1.43 15.47
CA LYS A 177 -3.00 2.29 16.21
C LYS A 177 -4.41 1.69 16.21
N GLY A 178 -4.90 1.22 15.06
CA GLY A 178 -6.18 0.54 14.95
C GLY A 178 -6.27 -0.71 15.82
N PHE A 179 -5.19 -1.48 15.88
CA PHE A 179 -5.07 -2.64 16.76
C PHE A 179 -5.16 -2.22 18.24
N ALA A 180 -4.44 -1.16 18.63
CA ALA A 180 -4.50 -0.63 20.00
C ALA A 180 -5.90 -0.13 20.39
N LEU A 181 -6.61 0.54 19.47
CA LEU A 181 -7.99 1.01 19.65
C LEU A 181 -9.01 -0.15 19.75
N THR A 182 -8.74 -1.26 19.07
CA THR A 182 -9.69 -2.38 18.96
C THR A 182 -9.49 -3.43 20.03
N PHE A 183 -8.23 -3.77 20.32
CA PHE A 183 -7.87 -4.88 21.20
C PHE A 183 -7.12 -4.44 22.46
N GLY A 184 -6.50 -3.26 22.43
CA GLY A 184 -5.79 -2.65 23.55
C GLY A 184 -6.67 -1.79 24.44
N LYS A 185 -6.04 -0.88 25.18
CA LYS A 185 -6.69 0.05 26.11
C LYS A 185 -6.80 1.48 25.57
N LEU A 186 -6.28 1.73 24.36
CA LEU A 186 -6.23 3.06 23.76
C LEU A 186 -7.65 3.55 23.46
N LYS A 187 -7.98 4.77 23.91
CA LYS A 187 -9.25 5.43 23.62
C LYS A 187 -9.08 6.45 22.50
N PRO A 188 -10.16 6.82 21.78
CA PRO A 188 -10.08 7.76 20.66
C PRO A 188 -9.43 9.11 20.97
N ALA A 189 -9.64 9.65 22.17
CA ALA A 189 -9.13 10.94 22.60
C ALA A 189 -7.71 10.91 23.17
N ASP A 190 -7.12 9.72 23.33
CA ASP A 190 -5.82 9.57 23.99
C ASP A 190 -4.69 10.07 23.08
N LYS A 191 -3.69 10.73 23.69
CA LYS A 191 -2.43 11.05 23.03
C LYS A 191 -1.63 9.77 22.86
N VAL A 192 -1.43 9.34 21.61
CA VAL A 192 -0.70 8.10 21.30
C VAL A 192 0.81 8.29 21.49
N THR A 193 1.41 7.42 22.28
CA THR A 193 2.87 7.27 22.39
C THR A 193 3.32 5.93 21.78
N PRO A 194 4.61 5.75 21.45
CA PRO A 194 5.12 4.47 20.97
C PRO A 194 4.87 3.29 21.91
N ALA A 195 4.77 3.53 23.23
CA ALA A 195 4.50 2.51 24.23
C ALA A 195 3.05 1.98 24.18
N ASP A 196 2.11 2.77 23.65
CA ASP A 196 0.71 2.39 23.49
C ASP A 196 0.48 1.48 22.28
N LEU A 197 1.43 1.48 21.34
CA LEU A 197 1.33 0.69 20.12
C LEU A 197 1.82 -0.74 20.37
N PRO A 198 1.07 -1.76 19.92
CA PRO A 198 1.46 -3.15 20.10
C PRO A 198 2.80 -3.44 19.41
N LYS A 199 3.57 -4.35 20.01
CA LYS A 199 4.74 -4.94 19.35
C LYS A 199 4.28 -5.89 18.23
N ALA A 200 5.12 -6.07 17.22
CA ALA A 200 4.81 -6.88 16.04
C ALA A 200 4.40 -8.32 16.39
N ASP A 201 5.08 -8.94 17.35
CA ASP A 201 4.83 -10.31 17.80
C ASP A 201 3.46 -10.46 18.51
N VAL A 202 2.99 -9.43 19.22
CA VAL A 202 1.62 -9.40 19.79
C VAL A 202 0.58 -9.41 18.67
N MET A 203 0.80 -8.62 17.62
CA MET A 203 -0.11 -8.55 16.49
C MET A 203 -0.14 -9.87 15.72
N ARG A 204 1.04 -10.44 15.40
CA ARG A 204 1.15 -11.72 14.69
C ARG A 204 0.43 -12.85 15.42
N ARG A 205 0.66 -13.00 16.75
CA ARG A 205 -0.01 -14.04 17.56
C ARG A 205 -1.53 -13.97 17.48
N ARG A 206 -2.11 -12.76 17.46
CA ARG A 206 -3.57 -12.61 17.32
C ARG A 206 -4.03 -12.89 15.88
N ALA A 207 -3.27 -12.40 14.91
CA ALA A 207 -3.58 -12.51 13.49
C ALA A 207 -3.53 -13.94 12.94
N GLU A 208 -2.95 -14.91 13.66
CA GLU A 208 -3.11 -16.32 13.31
C GLU A 208 -4.59 -16.74 13.16
N LYS A 209 -5.48 -16.14 13.95
CA LYS A 209 -6.94 -16.36 13.84
C LYS A 209 -7.58 -15.68 12.64
N TRP A 210 -6.89 -14.73 12.02
CA TRP A 210 -7.40 -13.93 10.92
C TRP A 210 -7.05 -14.54 9.58
N LYS A 211 -6.11 -15.49 9.52
CA LYS A 211 -5.74 -16.16 8.28
C LYS A 211 -6.95 -16.90 7.69
N PRO A 212 -7.15 -16.84 6.35
CA PRO A 212 -6.27 -16.22 5.34
C PRO A 212 -6.63 -14.76 5.01
N TRP A 213 -7.28 -14.01 5.90
CA TRP A 213 -7.90 -12.70 5.65
C TRP A 213 -7.21 -11.53 6.38
N SER A 214 -5.92 -11.63 6.69
CA SER A 214 -5.20 -10.59 7.43
C SER A 214 -5.23 -9.21 6.76
N SER A 215 -5.34 -9.13 5.43
CA SER A 215 -5.49 -7.85 4.71
C SER A 215 -6.86 -7.21 4.92
N VAL A 216 -7.92 -8.02 5.03
CA VAL A 216 -9.26 -7.52 5.37
C VAL A 216 -9.26 -7.01 6.82
N ALA A 217 -8.67 -7.77 7.75
CA ALA A 217 -8.52 -7.33 9.14
C ALA A 217 -7.69 -6.03 9.24
N SER A 218 -6.59 -5.92 8.51
CA SER A 218 -5.74 -4.72 8.44
C SER A 218 -6.52 -3.51 7.91
N TRP A 219 -7.39 -3.71 6.91
CA TRP A 219 -8.27 -2.66 6.42
C TRP A 219 -9.21 -2.12 7.50
N TYR A 220 -9.77 -3.01 8.32
CA TYR A 220 -10.58 -2.60 9.46
C TYR A 220 -9.77 -1.91 10.55
N MET A 221 -8.48 -2.22 10.74
CA MET A 221 -7.63 -1.44 11.66
C MET A 221 -7.50 0.02 11.22
N TRP A 222 -7.40 0.30 9.92
CA TRP A 222 -7.47 1.68 9.42
C TRP A 222 -8.84 2.31 9.67
N ARG A 223 -9.94 1.55 9.51
CA ARG A 223 -11.28 2.04 9.83
C ARG A 223 -11.49 2.30 11.33
N ALA A 224 -10.84 1.56 12.22
CA ALA A 224 -10.83 1.87 13.65
C ALA A 224 -10.25 3.28 13.92
N CYS A 225 -9.22 3.67 13.17
CA CYS A 225 -8.66 5.02 13.26
C CYS A 225 -9.64 6.07 12.72
N ASP A 226 -10.35 5.78 11.63
CA ASP A 226 -11.36 6.69 11.07
C ASP A 226 -12.56 6.87 12.01
N LEU A 227 -13.04 5.80 12.65
CA LEU A 227 -14.06 5.85 13.69
C LEU A 227 -13.59 6.71 14.88
N ALA A 228 -12.36 6.50 15.35
CA ALA A 228 -11.79 7.29 16.44
C ALA A 228 -11.65 8.79 16.08
N ALA A 229 -11.48 9.11 14.80
CA ALA A 229 -11.41 10.47 14.29
C ALA A 229 -12.77 11.07 13.89
N GLY A 230 -13.88 10.35 14.08
CA GLY A 230 -15.23 10.80 13.70
C GLY A 230 -15.45 10.93 12.18
N LYS A 231 -14.65 10.25 11.36
CA LYS A 231 -14.70 10.36 9.88
C LYS A 231 -15.71 9.41 9.22
N LEU A 232 -16.26 8.47 9.99
CA LEU A 232 -17.30 7.57 9.53
C LEU A 232 -18.61 7.95 10.22
N PRO A 233 -19.74 7.91 9.48
CA PRO A 233 -21.04 8.14 10.09
C PRO A 233 -21.29 7.12 11.21
N PRO A 234 -21.99 7.49 12.30
CA PRO A 234 -22.42 6.51 13.30
C PRO A 234 -23.21 5.39 12.61
N SER A 235 -22.99 4.15 13.02
CA SER A 235 -23.78 3.01 12.55
C SER A 235 -25.26 3.30 12.77
N ALA A 236 -26.06 3.18 11.71
CA ALA A 236 -27.52 3.27 11.77
C ALA A 236 -28.11 2.15 12.64
#